data_AF-A0A965Z010-F1
#
_entry.id   AF-A0A965Z010-F1
#
_cell.length_a   1.000
_cell.length_b   1.000
_cell.length_c   1.000
_cell.angle_alpha   90.00
_cell.angle_beta   90.00
_cell.angle_gamma   90.00
#
_symmetry.space_group_name_H-M   'P 1'
#
loop_
_entity.id
_entity.type
_entity.pdbx_description
1 polymer ?
#
loop_
_entity_poly.entity_id
_entity_poly.type
_entity_poly.pdbx_seq_one_letter_code
_entity_poly.pdbx_strand_id
1 'polypeptide(L)'
;MRQIKDFSGLRFGKISPTDIDGFLDFGNSLFIFVEMKHGDARIPYGQKLALTRLCDAVSNEYRQSYLLIVRHEMDCEHDINASEQMVTDVYHERKWNSVAEGWTLKRMIDWILEKHNRLGAASG
;
A
#
# COMPACT_ATOMS: atom_id res chain seq x y z
N MET A 1 -6.46 -13.92 21.72
CA MET A 1 -5.13 -14.57 21.69
C MET A 1 -4.48 -14.23 20.36
N ARG A 2 -3.41 -13.42 20.34
CA ARG A 2 -2.74 -13.00 19.10
C ARG A 2 -1.66 -14.03 18.78
N GLN A 3 -1.88 -14.88 17.78
CA GLN A 3 -0.83 -15.77 17.28
C GLN A 3 0.08 -14.95 16.38
N ILE A 4 1.34 -14.77 16.79
CA ILE A 4 2.37 -14.10 15.99
C ILE A 4 2.86 -15.10 14.94
N LYS A 5 2.93 -14.67 13.68
CA LYS A 5 3.50 -15.50 12.60
C LYS A 5 5.01 -15.49 12.74
N ASP A 6 5.61 -16.66 13.00
CA ASP A 6 7.06 -16.82 12.96
C ASP A 6 7.50 -17.25 11.55
N PHE A 7 8.22 -16.37 10.87
CA PHE A 7 8.79 -16.62 9.54
C PHE A 7 10.29 -16.93 9.56
N SER A 8 10.89 -17.13 10.74
CA SER A 8 12.34 -17.36 10.89
C SER A 8 12.85 -18.55 10.08
N GLY A 9 12.01 -19.58 9.89
CA GLY A 9 12.31 -20.76 9.04
C GLY A 9 12.24 -20.52 7.53
N LEU A 10 11.69 -19.38 7.07
CA LEU A 10 11.55 -19.05 5.64
C LEU A 10 12.62 -18.04 5.21
N ARG A 11 13.89 -18.48 5.20
CA ARG A 11 15.01 -17.64 4.76
C ARG A 11 15.70 -18.24 3.53
N PHE A 12 15.76 -17.45 2.46
CA PHE A 12 16.39 -17.81 1.19
C PHE A 12 17.55 -16.85 0.92
N GLY A 13 18.71 -17.13 1.53
CA GLY A 13 19.86 -16.22 1.51
C GLY A 13 19.57 -14.92 2.27
N LYS A 14 19.50 -13.79 1.54
CA LYS A 14 19.13 -12.46 2.09
C LYS A 14 17.63 -12.16 2.01
N ILE A 15 16.83 -13.07 1.47
CA ILE A 15 15.39 -12.90 1.26
C ILE A 15 14.65 -13.53 2.43
N SER A 16 13.74 -12.77 3.02
CA SER A 16 12.73 -13.24 3.99
C SER A 16 11.36 -12.70 3.58
N PRO A 17 10.26 -13.36 3.98
CA PRO A 17 8.92 -12.83 3.82
C PRO A 17 8.79 -11.41 4.41
N THR A 18 7.91 -10.63 3.80
CA THR A 18 7.40 -9.37 4.35
C THR A 18 5.88 -9.44 4.33
N ASP A 19 5.24 -8.95 5.38
CA ASP A 19 3.80 -8.78 5.39
C ASP A 19 3.39 -7.59 4.49
N ILE A 20 2.12 -7.57 4.10
CA ILE A 20 1.43 -6.46 3.43
C ILE A 20 0.23 -6.13 4.32
N ASP A 21 0.15 -4.90 4.82
CA ASP A 21 -0.90 -4.53 5.80
C ASP A 21 -2.29 -4.47 5.17
N GLY A 22 -2.38 -4.05 3.90
CA GLY A 22 -3.62 -4.07 3.13
C GLY A 22 -3.39 -4.38 1.66
N PHE A 23 -4.28 -5.20 1.10
CA PHE A 23 -4.33 -5.49 -0.33
C PHE A 23 -5.78 -5.43 -0.81
N LEU A 24 -6.03 -4.64 -1.85
CA LEU A 24 -7.32 -4.48 -2.51
C LEU A 24 -7.18 -4.84 -3.98
N ASP A 25 -8.06 -5.73 -4.46
CA ASP A 25 -8.20 -6.12 -5.85
C ASP A 25 -9.60 -5.71 -6.34
N PHE A 26 -9.64 -4.78 -7.30
CA PHE A 26 -10.86 -4.32 -7.93
C PHE A 26 -11.02 -5.00 -9.28
N GLY A 27 -11.34 -6.30 -9.27
CA GLY A 27 -11.71 -7.05 -10.47
C GLY A 27 -10.56 -7.21 -11.48
N ASN A 28 -9.32 -7.34 -11.01
CA ASN A 28 -8.12 -7.50 -11.82
C ASN A 28 -7.84 -6.33 -12.79
N SER A 29 -8.47 -5.16 -12.58
CA SER A 29 -8.16 -3.92 -13.33
C SER A 29 -7.40 -2.88 -12.49
N LEU A 30 -7.56 -2.92 -11.17
CA LEU A 30 -6.90 -2.02 -10.23
C LEU A 30 -6.48 -2.77 -8.96
N PHE A 31 -5.21 -2.61 -8.58
CA PHE A 31 -4.64 -3.17 -7.35
C PHE A 31 -4.15 -2.04 -6.43
N ILE A 32 -4.49 -2.10 -5.15
CA ILE A 32 -3.98 -1.14 -4.15
C ILE A 32 -3.31 -1.92 -3.03
N PHE A 33 -2.04 -1.64 -2.80
CA PHE A 33 -1.26 -2.12 -1.66
C PHE A 33 -1.14 -1.02 -0.62
N VAL A 34 -1.26 -1.39 0.65
CA VAL A 34 -1.16 -0.48 1.79
C VAL A 34 -0.08 -0.99 2.72
N GLU A 35 0.82 -0.10 3.10
CA GLU A 35 1.84 -0.33 4.12
C GLU A 35 1.70 0.76 5.18
N MET A 36 1.47 0.34 6.43
CA MET A 36 1.28 1.21 7.58
C MET A 36 2.57 1.30 8.39
N LYS A 37 2.93 2.52 8.80
CA LYS A 37 4.09 2.79 9.65
C LYS A 37 3.68 3.63 10.86
N HIS A 38 4.25 3.25 11.99
CA HIS A 38 4.11 3.98 13.24
C HIS A 38 5.06 5.18 13.27
N GLY A 39 4.53 6.39 13.43
CA GLY A 39 5.30 7.64 13.46
C GLY A 39 6.18 7.82 12.22
N ASP A 40 7.41 8.27 12.41
CA ASP A 40 8.36 8.52 11.31
C ASP A 40 9.22 7.29 10.93
N ALA A 41 8.75 6.08 11.28
CA ALA A 41 9.46 4.86 10.96
C ALA A 41 9.61 4.68 9.44
N ARG A 42 10.86 4.67 8.98
CA ARG A 42 11.16 4.45 7.56
C ARG A 42 10.92 2.99 7.19
N ILE A 43 10.38 2.78 5.99
CA ILE A 43 10.25 1.44 5.40
C ILE A 43 11.65 0.84 5.19
N PRO A 44 11.94 -0.35 5.73
CA PRO A 44 13.18 -1.06 5.44
C PRO A 44 13.39 -1.22 3.93
N TYR A 45 14.63 -1.06 3.47
CA TYR A 45 14.94 -1.08 2.04
C TYR A 45 14.41 -2.32 1.32
N GLY A 46 14.57 -3.51 1.91
CA GLY A 46 14.10 -4.77 1.32
C GLY A 46 12.59 -4.81 1.12
N GLN A 47 11.82 -4.34 2.12
CA GLN A 47 10.36 -4.24 2.05
C GLN A 47 9.91 -3.22 1.00
N LYS A 48 10.51 -2.02 1.00
CA LYS A 48 10.24 -0.98 -0.01
C LYS A 48 10.50 -1.49 -1.43
N LEU A 49 11.61 -2.21 -1.63
CA LEU A 49 11.98 -2.79 -2.92
C LEU A 49 11.03 -3.90 -3.35
N ALA A 50 10.59 -4.77 -2.42
CA ALA A 50 9.65 -5.84 -2.71
C ALA A 50 8.28 -5.28 -3.12
N LEU A 51 7.73 -4.33 -2.37
CA LEU A 51 6.42 -3.74 -2.63
C LEU A 51 6.39 -2.93 -3.94
N THR A 52 7.43 -2.15 -4.23
CA THR A 52 7.53 -1.41 -5.51
C THR A 52 7.63 -2.34 -6.70
N ARG A 53 8.43 -3.42 -6.60
CA ARG A 53 8.51 -4.45 -7.65
C ARG A 53 7.20 -5.19 -7.85
N LEU A 54 6.46 -5.48 -6.78
CA LEU A 54 5.14 -6.09 -6.87
C LEU A 54 4.16 -5.17 -7.61
N CYS A 55 4.11 -3.89 -7.22
CA CYS A 55 3.32 -2.85 -7.88
C CYS A 55 3.65 -2.76 -9.39
N ASP A 56 4.94 -2.72 -9.74
CA ASP A 56 5.36 -2.68 -11.14
C ASP A 56 5.03 -3.97 -11.91
N ALA A 57 5.08 -5.13 -11.27
CA ALA A 57 4.82 -6.42 -11.90
C ALA A 57 3.34 -6.63 -12.25
N VAL A 58 2.43 -6.11 -11.42
CA VAL A 58 0.98 -6.21 -11.68
C VAL A 58 0.47 -5.10 -12.62
N SER A 59 1.22 -4.01 -12.74
CA SER A 59 0.88 -2.87 -13.61
C SER A 59 1.17 -3.14 -15.08
N ASN A 60 0.24 -2.79 -15.96
CA ASN A 60 0.39 -2.82 -17.43
C ASN A 60 -0.67 -1.92 -18.08
N GLU A 61 -0.77 -1.96 -19.41
CA GLU A 61 -1.72 -1.13 -20.17
C GLU A 61 -3.20 -1.33 -19.77
N TYR A 62 -3.56 -2.48 -19.21
CA TYR A 62 -4.93 -2.80 -18.79
C TYR A 62 -5.13 -2.78 -17.27
N ARG A 63 -4.03 -2.68 -16.49
CA ARG A 63 -4.04 -2.84 -15.04
C ARG A 63 -3.26 -1.73 -14.36
N GLN A 64 -3.94 -1.02 -13.47
CA GLN A 64 -3.30 -0.01 -12.64
C GLN A 64 -2.94 -0.60 -11.28
N SER A 65 -1.86 -0.10 -10.69
CA SER A 65 -1.64 -0.34 -9.27
C SER A 65 -1.04 0.84 -8.53
N TYR A 66 -1.30 0.86 -7.24
CA TYR A 66 -0.88 1.88 -6.30
C TYR A 66 -0.32 1.20 -5.07
N LEU A 67 0.78 1.74 -4.55
CA LEU A 67 1.26 1.44 -3.20
C LEU A 67 1.14 2.70 -2.37
N LEU A 68 0.38 2.62 -1.28
CA LEU A 68 0.09 3.71 -0.35
C LEU A 68 0.88 3.50 0.94
N ILE A 69 1.66 4.50 1.32
CA ILE A 69 2.36 4.53 2.60
C ILE A 69 1.54 5.36 3.57
N VAL A 70 1.17 4.75 4.69
CA VAL A 70 0.24 5.34 5.65
C VAL A 70 0.95 5.49 6.98
N ARG A 71 0.94 6.70 7.53
CA ARG A 71 1.42 6.99 8.88
C ARG A 71 0.27 6.91 9.87
N HIS A 72 0.49 6.20 10.97
CA HIS A 72 -0.36 6.26 12.16
C HIS A 72 0.46 6.67 13.39
N GLU A 73 -0.19 7.34 14.33
CA GLU A 73 0.43 7.82 15.59
C GLU A 73 -0.14 7.10 16.82
N MET A 74 -1.01 6.11 16.61
CA MET A 74 -1.65 5.35 17.68
C MET A 74 -0.67 4.41 18.39
N ASP A 75 -0.77 4.37 19.72
CA ASP A 75 -0.09 3.42 20.61
C ASP A 75 -0.59 1.99 20.41
N CYS A 76 0.26 1.02 20.75
CA CYS A 76 0.03 -0.41 20.47
C CYS A 76 -1.16 -1.03 21.23
N GLU A 77 -1.78 -0.28 22.13
CA GLU A 77 -2.88 -0.70 23.02
C GLU A 77 -4.27 -0.50 22.41
N HIS A 78 -4.37 0.23 21.29
CA HIS A 78 -5.65 0.52 20.63
C HIS A 78 -5.68 -0.02 19.20
N ASP A 79 -6.85 -0.51 18.79
CA ASP A 79 -7.09 -0.87 17.39
C ASP A 79 -6.94 0.37 16.50
N ILE A 80 -6.13 0.26 15.44
CA ILE A 80 -5.92 1.36 14.49
C ILE A 80 -7.11 1.41 13.52
N ASN A 81 -7.87 2.49 13.55
CA ASN A 81 -8.80 2.80 12.47
C ASN A 81 -7.99 3.23 11.22
N ALA A 82 -7.61 2.25 10.38
CA ALA A 82 -6.79 2.47 9.19
C ALA A 82 -7.40 3.50 8.22
N SER A 83 -8.72 3.59 8.16
CA SER A 83 -9.44 4.47 7.23
C SER A 83 -9.16 5.97 7.44
N GLU A 84 -8.81 6.35 8.68
CA GLU A 84 -8.57 7.74 9.10
C GLU A 84 -7.08 8.10 9.15
N GLN A 85 -6.19 7.12 8.96
CA GLN A 85 -4.75 7.35 9.01
C GLN A 85 -4.26 8.07 7.75
N MET A 86 -3.16 8.81 7.87
CA MET A 86 -2.71 9.74 6.83
C MET A 86 -1.79 9.05 5.82
N VAL A 87 -2.07 9.23 4.54
CA VAL A 87 -1.17 8.79 3.46
C VAL A 87 -0.04 9.82 3.34
N THR A 88 1.21 9.37 3.43
CA THR A 88 2.39 10.24 3.29
C THR A 88 3.00 10.15 1.91
N ASP A 89 2.98 8.98 1.29
CA ASP A 89 3.59 8.74 -0.01
C ASP A 89 2.77 7.76 -0.83
N VAL A 90 2.77 7.97 -2.15
CA VAL A 90 2.17 7.07 -3.13
C VAL A 90 3.23 6.67 -4.14
N TYR A 91 3.33 5.37 -4.38
CA TYR A 91 4.05 4.84 -5.53
C TYR A 91 3.07 4.38 -6.61
N HIS A 92 3.20 4.96 -7.79
CA HIS A 92 2.36 4.70 -8.95
C HIS A 92 3.16 5.03 -10.22
N GLU A 93 2.96 4.27 -11.30
CA GLU A 93 3.65 4.49 -12.59
C GLU A 93 5.18 4.62 -12.45
N ARG A 94 5.78 3.74 -11.64
CA ARG A 94 7.23 3.72 -11.37
C ARG A 94 7.78 4.99 -10.70
N LYS A 95 6.91 5.79 -10.06
CA LYS A 95 7.28 7.06 -9.42
C LYS A 95 6.75 7.13 -8.00
N TRP A 96 7.62 7.62 -7.11
CA TRP A 96 7.25 8.02 -5.76
C TRP A 96 6.78 9.48 -5.77
N ASN A 97 5.65 9.75 -5.12
CA ASN A 97 5.12 11.09 -4.92
C ASN A 97 4.76 11.24 -3.45
N SER A 98 5.27 12.29 -2.80
CA SER A 98 4.83 12.66 -1.46
C SER A 98 3.46 13.33 -1.53
N VAL A 99 2.65 13.06 -0.52
CA VAL A 99 1.26 13.50 -0.42
C VAL A 99 1.18 14.66 0.57
N ALA A 100 0.41 15.70 0.22
CA ALA A 100 0.16 16.81 1.12
C ALA A 100 -0.68 16.36 2.33
N GLU A 101 -0.70 17.18 3.39
CA GLU A 101 -1.52 16.89 4.57
C GLU A 101 -3.03 16.82 4.25
N GLY A 102 -3.77 16.07 5.06
CA GLY A 102 -5.24 15.95 4.96
C GLY A 102 -5.76 14.85 4.03
N TRP A 103 -4.87 13.99 3.52
CA TRP A 103 -5.24 12.80 2.76
C TRP A 103 -5.29 11.57 3.66
N THR A 104 -6.50 11.20 4.10
CA THR A 104 -6.71 9.92 4.78
C THR A 104 -6.63 8.75 3.80
N LEU A 105 -6.35 7.55 4.31
CA LEU A 105 -6.33 6.33 3.50
C LEU A 105 -7.65 6.13 2.75
N LYS A 106 -8.79 6.27 3.43
CA LYS A 106 -10.10 6.13 2.79
C LYS A 106 -10.28 7.16 1.66
N ARG A 107 -9.98 8.42 1.93
CA ARG A 107 -10.13 9.50 0.93
C ARG A 107 -9.25 9.28 -0.30
N MET A 108 -8.02 8.78 -0.10
CA MET A 108 -7.11 8.45 -1.20
C MET A 108 -7.64 7.29 -2.04
N ILE A 109 -8.12 6.21 -1.40
CA ILE A 109 -8.70 5.07 -2.11
C ILE A 109 -9.94 5.48 -2.89
N ASP A 110 -10.86 6.24 -2.27
CA ASP A 110 -12.06 6.74 -2.95
C ASP A 110 -11.68 7.57 -4.19
N TRP A 111 -10.70 8.47 -4.07
CA TRP A 111 -10.21 9.28 -5.19
C TRP A 111 -9.58 8.42 -6.32
N ILE A 112 -8.78 7.41 -5.96
CA ILE A 112 -8.20 6.47 -6.93
C ILE A 112 -9.32 5.73 -7.68
N LEU A 113 -10.34 5.26 -6.97
CA LEU A 113 -11.47 4.54 -7.56
C LEU A 113 -12.28 5.43 -8.50
N GLU A 114 -12.59 6.65 -8.10
CA GLU A 114 -13.26 7.61 -8.97
C GLU A 114 -12.46 7.88 -10.25
N LYS A 115 -11.13 8.08 -10.12
CA LYS A 115 -10.24 8.27 -11.27
C LYS A 115 -10.24 7.04 -12.18
N HIS A 116 -10.14 5.83 -11.62
CA HIS A 116 -10.14 4.58 -12.36
C HIS A 116 -11.45 4.37 -13.14
N ASN A 117 -12.60 4.61 -12.51
CA ASN A 117 -13.91 4.45 -13.13
C ASN A 117 -14.13 5.44 -14.29
N ARG A 118 -13.64 6.69 -14.15
CA ARG A 118 -13.71 7.68 -15.24
C ARG A 118 -12.89 7.25 -16.46
N LEU A 119 -11.71 6.65 -16.25
CA LEU A 119 -10.88 6.13 -17.33
C LEU A 119 -11.56 4.95 -18.04
N GLY A 120 -12.16 4.02 -17.28
CA GLY A 120 -12.93 2.92 -17.84
C GLY A 120 -14.12 3.39 -18.69
N ALA A 121 -14.85 4.42 -18.23
CA ALA A 121 -15.99 4.99 -18.96
C ALA A 121 -15.60 5.73 -20.25
N ALA A 122 -14.40 6.31 -20.32
CA ALA A 122 -13.90 6.99 -21.52
C ALA A 122 -13.35 6.04 -22.60
N SER A 123 -13.18 4.76 -22.27
CA SER A 123 -12.58 3.73 -23.13
C SER A 123 -13.61 2.82 -23.80
N GLY A 124 -14.90 3.01 -23.50
CA GLY A 124 -16.03 2.19 -23.95
C GLY A 124 -16.91 2.86 -24.99
#